data_AF-A0A9E3X1R7-F1
#
_entry.id   AF-A0A9E3X1R7-F1
#
_cell.length_a   1.000
_cell.length_b   1.000
_cell.length_c   1.000
_cell.angle_alpha   90.00
_cell.angle_beta   90.00
_cell.angle_gamma   90.00
#
_symmetry.space_group_name_H-M   'P 1'
#
loop_
_entity.id
_entity.type
_entity.pdbx_description
1 polymer ?
#
loop_
_entity_poly.entity_id
_entity_poly.type
_entity_poly.pdbx_seq_one_letter_code
_entity_poly.pdbx_strand_id
1 'polypeptide(L)'
;MLDQILAITDTTARYWQPFQVTSPGGIPFAGYLCRQESEKLGLLAITELAGEERLEFIYSMPKIHYPYRKDRDGRPEVSISVPINIVDARFTEKLDGTAIIFYGLPDRQGNVLEVIPRTRLQPILAPSRWGDWNKLLNEVLPDRSGVEEAVRMQRVVLAFELWGYRNPHMISYETPLALTLHTAIRHRKPVSHRLLSDFAARYGFDLAKSVAVVKPDAEGLADAYRRLQQEMETRNQAAGEDKFLEEGLILVLSTAETASYYKCKPPTIEEIHWAQGAGIGKYNIEHTLYKMAENGYDFQTGTVADVKSELETDFDADAVVNAAELIERVYQEFVLEQQQRQWLKQLVDDSGLDVHDLPNLMRYLSQHYAKRQMSWVYGTVKSLYGIER
;
A
#
# COMPACT_ATOMS: atom_id res chain seq x y z
N MET A 1 15.00 -3.13 -26.27
CA MET A 1 13.97 -3.71 -25.38
C MET A 1 12.81 -2.76 -25.05
N LEU A 2 13.04 -1.52 -24.63
CA LEU A 2 11.94 -0.59 -24.28
C LEU A 2 10.87 -0.45 -25.37
N ASP A 3 11.23 -0.29 -26.65
CA ASP A 3 10.26 -0.15 -27.75
C ASP A 3 9.30 -1.34 -27.85
N GLN A 4 9.79 -2.57 -27.61
CA GLN A 4 8.95 -3.77 -27.58
C GLN A 4 8.00 -3.75 -26.40
N ILE A 5 8.46 -3.29 -25.23
CA ILE A 5 7.61 -3.10 -24.05
C ILE A 5 6.48 -2.13 -24.39
N LEU A 6 6.80 -0.95 -24.92
CA LEU A 6 5.81 0.08 -25.27
C LEU A 6 4.76 -0.44 -26.26
N ALA A 7 5.19 -1.22 -27.27
CA ALA A 7 4.30 -1.80 -28.27
C ALA A 7 3.37 -2.87 -27.68
N ILE A 8 3.86 -3.71 -26.76
CA ILE A 8 3.06 -4.77 -26.13
C ILE A 8 2.07 -4.21 -25.11
N THR A 9 2.51 -3.21 -24.34
CA THR A 9 1.73 -2.69 -23.22
C THR A 9 0.86 -1.52 -23.62
N ASP A 10 1.01 -0.90 -24.79
CA ASP A 10 0.30 0.33 -25.17
C ASP A 10 0.43 1.40 -24.07
N THR A 11 1.68 1.80 -23.83
CA THR A 11 2.06 2.79 -22.81
C THR A 11 3.17 3.68 -23.35
N THR A 12 3.42 4.81 -22.71
CA THR A 12 4.50 5.74 -23.11
C THR A 12 5.75 5.57 -22.26
N ALA A 13 6.92 5.88 -22.85
CA ALA A 13 8.22 5.71 -22.21
C ALA A 13 8.36 6.41 -20.85
N ARG A 14 7.70 7.56 -20.66
CA ARG A 14 7.73 8.33 -19.41
C ARG A 14 7.25 7.56 -18.18
N TYR A 15 6.46 6.51 -18.36
CA TYR A 15 5.93 5.70 -17.27
C TYR A 15 6.84 4.53 -16.89
N TRP A 16 7.91 4.26 -17.65
CA TRP A 16 8.79 3.13 -17.41
C TRP A 16 10.09 3.58 -16.77
N GLN A 17 10.28 3.19 -15.52
CA GLN A 17 11.50 3.44 -14.77
C GLN A 17 12.45 2.23 -14.89
N PRO A 18 13.67 2.38 -15.45
CA PRO A 18 14.62 1.28 -15.50
C PRO A 18 15.08 0.89 -14.09
N PHE A 19 15.42 -0.38 -13.90
CA PHE A 19 16.03 -0.87 -12.69
C PHE A 19 17.05 -1.99 -12.99
N GLN A 20 18.01 -2.14 -12.08
CA GLN A 20 18.95 -3.26 -12.04
C GLN A 20 19.20 -3.60 -10.58
N VAL A 21 18.93 -4.86 -10.21
CA VAL A 21 18.95 -5.30 -8.82
C VAL A 21 19.41 -6.75 -8.71
N THR A 22 19.75 -7.17 -7.49
CA THR A 22 20.00 -8.57 -7.15
C THR A 22 18.90 -9.03 -6.21
N SER A 23 18.30 -10.19 -6.50
CA SER A 23 17.29 -10.79 -5.62
C SER A 23 17.90 -11.16 -4.25
N PRO A 24 17.07 -11.35 -3.21
CA PRO A 24 17.53 -11.85 -1.91
C PRO A 24 18.37 -13.15 -2.01
N GLY A 25 18.01 -14.04 -2.93
CA GLY A 25 18.74 -15.28 -3.23
C GLY A 25 20.02 -15.12 -4.07
N GLY A 26 20.40 -13.89 -4.42
CA GLY A 26 21.65 -13.59 -5.14
C GLY A 26 21.54 -13.63 -6.67
N ILE A 27 20.34 -13.64 -7.24
CA ILE A 27 20.12 -13.69 -8.70
C ILE A 27 20.06 -12.26 -9.25
N PRO A 28 20.99 -11.82 -10.11
CA PRO A 28 20.91 -10.51 -10.72
C PRO A 28 19.82 -10.46 -11.79
N PHE A 29 19.05 -9.38 -11.83
CA PHE A 29 18.06 -9.14 -12.88
C PHE A 29 17.82 -7.64 -13.12
N ALA A 30 17.40 -7.31 -14.33
CA ALA A 30 17.17 -5.94 -14.75
C ALA A 30 15.90 -5.83 -15.59
N GLY A 31 15.37 -4.61 -15.70
CA GLY A 31 14.13 -4.39 -16.42
C GLY A 31 13.58 -2.98 -16.27
N TYR A 32 12.27 -2.87 -16.45
CA TYR A 32 11.53 -1.63 -16.29
C TYR A 32 10.33 -1.83 -15.37
N LEU A 33 10.03 -0.82 -14.55
CA LEU A 33 8.88 -0.75 -13.67
C LEU A 33 7.90 0.31 -14.19
N CYS A 34 6.64 -0.07 -14.39
CA CYS A 34 5.60 0.84 -14.87
C CYS A 34 4.96 1.62 -13.71
N ARG A 35 4.94 2.96 -13.83
CA ARG A 35 4.31 3.89 -12.88
C ARG A 35 3.00 4.49 -13.39
N GLN A 36 2.49 4.00 -14.52
CA GLN A 36 1.21 4.49 -15.06
C GLN A 36 0.06 4.12 -14.12
N GLU A 37 -0.71 5.11 -13.67
CA GLU A 37 -1.91 4.94 -12.85
C GLU A 37 -3.05 4.27 -13.65
N SER A 38 -2.94 2.97 -13.86
CA SER A 38 -3.87 2.17 -14.64
C SER A 38 -3.85 0.72 -14.14
N GLU A 39 -4.38 -0.21 -14.93
CA GLU A 39 -4.19 -1.65 -14.73
C GLU A 39 -2.72 -2.09 -14.76
N LYS A 40 -1.81 -1.24 -15.27
CA LYS A 40 -0.37 -1.51 -15.40
C LYS A 40 0.47 -0.96 -14.25
N LEU A 41 -0.14 -0.34 -13.24
CA LEU A 41 0.59 0.24 -12.11
C LEU A 41 1.41 -0.84 -11.38
N GLY A 42 2.72 -0.63 -11.29
CA GLY A 42 3.65 -1.57 -10.69
C GLY A 42 4.04 -2.76 -11.60
N LEU A 43 3.55 -2.85 -12.84
CA LEU A 43 3.97 -3.90 -13.78
C LEU A 43 5.50 -3.91 -13.95
N LEU A 44 6.13 -5.08 -13.79
CA LEU A 44 7.54 -5.26 -14.13
C LEU A 44 7.66 -5.86 -15.53
N ALA A 45 8.57 -5.31 -16.32
CA ALA A 45 9.07 -5.90 -17.55
C ALA A 45 10.54 -6.31 -17.34
N ILE A 46 10.78 -7.59 -17.06
CA ILE A 46 12.12 -8.15 -16.86
C ILE A 46 12.78 -8.33 -18.22
N THR A 47 13.90 -7.64 -18.44
CA THR A 47 14.65 -7.68 -19.69
C THR A 47 15.94 -8.49 -19.62
N GLU A 48 16.43 -8.74 -18.40
CA GLU A 48 17.63 -9.53 -18.14
C GLU A 48 17.45 -10.33 -16.85
N LEU A 49 17.86 -11.60 -16.86
CA LEU A 49 17.88 -12.46 -15.68
C LEU A 49 19.13 -13.34 -15.72
N ALA A 50 19.94 -13.30 -14.66
CA ALA A 50 21.19 -14.05 -14.55
C ALA A 50 22.15 -13.82 -15.75
N GLY A 51 22.20 -12.59 -16.27
CA GLY A 51 23.02 -12.20 -17.44
C GLY A 51 22.44 -12.62 -18.79
N GLU A 52 21.25 -13.23 -18.83
CA GLU A 52 20.57 -13.60 -20.07
C GLU A 52 19.48 -12.58 -20.44
N GLU A 53 19.52 -12.08 -21.67
CA GLU A 53 18.47 -11.23 -22.23
C GLU A 53 17.17 -12.04 -22.46
N ARG A 54 16.04 -11.48 -22.03
CA ARG A 54 14.69 -12.04 -22.21
C ARG A 54 13.64 -10.94 -22.13
N LEU A 55 12.37 -11.24 -22.33
CA LEU A 55 11.30 -10.30 -22.01
C LEU A 55 10.17 -11.04 -21.30
N GLU A 56 9.88 -10.61 -20.07
CA GLU A 56 8.83 -11.18 -19.26
C GLU A 56 8.06 -10.11 -18.47
N PHE A 57 6.75 -10.29 -18.37
CA PHE A 57 5.87 -9.37 -17.66
C PHE A 57 5.35 -10.00 -16.37
N ILE A 58 5.65 -9.35 -15.24
CA ILE A 58 5.10 -9.70 -13.93
C ILE A 58 4.07 -8.66 -13.54
N TYR A 59 2.80 -9.07 -13.60
CA TYR A 59 1.67 -8.21 -13.28
C TYR A 59 1.56 -7.99 -11.78
N SER A 60 1.16 -6.77 -11.43
CA SER A 60 0.96 -6.33 -10.05
C SER A 60 -0.54 -6.13 -9.78
N MET A 61 -0.88 -5.77 -8.54
CA MET A 61 -2.21 -5.28 -8.22
C MET A 61 -2.50 -3.99 -9.01
N PRO A 62 -3.60 -3.93 -9.79
CA PRO A 62 -3.96 -2.74 -10.57
C PRO A 62 -4.39 -1.58 -9.65
N LYS A 63 -4.34 -0.34 -10.16
CA LYS A 63 -5.01 0.79 -9.49
C LYS A 63 -6.51 0.48 -9.41
N ILE A 64 -7.07 0.46 -8.20
CA ILE A 64 -8.52 0.30 -8.01
C ILE A 64 -9.19 1.67 -8.18
N HIS A 65 -10.23 1.71 -9.01
CA HIS A 65 -10.99 2.92 -9.31
C HIS A 65 -12.26 3.00 -8.46
N TYR A 66 -12.82 4.20 -8.36
CA TYR A 66 -14.16 4.38 -7.83
C TYR A 66 -15.22 4.12 -8.91
N PRO A 67 -16.43 3.66 -8.55
CA PRO A 67 -17.46 3.33 -9.52
C PRO A 67 -18.32 4.55 -9.89
N TYR A 68 -17.74 5.75 -10.04
CA TYR A 68 -18.54 6.94 -10.32
C TYR A 68 -18.57 7.29 -11.80
N ARG A 69 -19.70 7.84 -12.23
CA ARG A 69 -19.87 8.53 -13.51
C ARG A 69 -20.40 9.94 -13.24
N LYS A 70 -20.10 10.87 -14.14
CA LYS A 70 -20.74 12.19 -14.09
C LYS A 70 -22.15 12.08 -14.68
N ASP A 71 -23.14 12.58 -13.97
CA ASP A 71 -24.50 12.76 -14.47
C ASP A 71 -24.56 13.90 -15.50
N ARG A 72 -25.77 14.23 -15.99
CA ARG A 72 -25.96 15.30 -16.98
C ARG A 72 -25.55 16.69 -16.48
N ASP A 73 -25.59 16.90 -15.16
CA ASP A 73 -25.24 18.16 -14.49
C ASP A 73 -23.78 18.17 -14.00
N GLY A 74 -23.01 17.12 -14.33
CA GLY A 74 -21.61 16.98 -13.96
C GLY A 74 -21.37 16.44 -12.55
N ARG A 75 -22.42 16.05 -11.81
CA ARG A 75 -22.32 15.54 -10.44
C ARG A 75 -21.93 14.05 -10.45
N PRO A 76 -21.10 13.58 -9.50
CA PRO A 76 -20.75 12.17 -9.42
C PRO A 76 -21.94 11.32 -8.97
N GLU A 77 -22.24 10.27 -9.74
CA GLU A 77 -23.24 9.25 -9.45
C GLU A 77 -22.58 7.87 -9.40
N VAL A 78 -22.89 7.09 -8.37
CA VAL A 78 -22.45 5.68 -8.26
C VAL A 78 -23.07 4.87 -9.40
N SER A 79 -22.22 4.37 -10.29
CA SER A 79 -22.57 3.58 -11.47
C SER A 79 -21.70 2.33 -11.54
N ILE A 80 -22.19 1.26 -10.90
CA ILE A 80 -21.50 -0.03 -10.83
C ILE A 80 -21.91 -0.87 -12.04
N SER A 81 -20.96 -1.12 -12.93
CA SER A 81 -21.17 -2.03 -14.06
C SER A 81 -21.04 -3.47 -13.58
N VAL A 82 -22.11 -4.27 -13.70
CA VAL A 82 -22.12 -5.69 -13.30
C VAL A 82 -21.83 -6.56 -14.52
N PRO A 83 -20.70 -7.29 -14.57
CA PRO A 83 -20.45 -8.27 -15.64
C PRO A 83 -21.53 -9.36 -15.74
N ILE A 84 -21.75 -9.87 -16.96
CA ILE A 84 -22.83 -10.84 -17.27
C ILE A 84 -22.69 -12.16 -16.50
N ASN A 85 -21.51 -12.48 -16.00
CA ASN A 85 -21.17 -13.73 -15.33
C ASN A 85 -20.71 -13.55 -13.88
N ILE A 86 -21.16 -12.50 -13.20
CA ILE A 86 -20.93 -12.35 -11.76
C ILE A 86 -21.69 -13.42 -10.99
N VAL A 87 -20.97 -14.11 -10.12
CA VAL A 87 -21.51 -15.16 -9.22
C VAL A 87 -21.43 -14.75 -7.75
N ASP A 88 -20.64 -13.72 -7.43
CA ASP A 88 -20.46 -13.23 -6.08
C ASP A 88 -20.16 -11.72 -6.11
N ALA A 89 -20.83 -10.97 -5.24
CA ALA A 89 -20.53 -9.57 -5.00
C ALA A 89 -20.46 -9.31 -3.50
N ARG A 90 -19.33 -8.75 -3.05
CA ARG A 90 -19.10 -8.52 -1.62
C ARG A 90 -18.25 -7.30 -1.37
N PHE A 91 -18.42 -6.71 -0.20
CA PHE A 91 -17.55 -5.67 0.32
C PHE A 91 -16.56 -6.30 1.30
N THR A 92 -15.26 -6.11 1.07
CA THR A 92 -14.20 -6.51 1.99
C THR A 92 -13.55 -5.29 2.61
N GLU A 93 -12.95 -5.43 3.79
CA GLU A 93 -12.20 -4.35 4.42
C GLU A 93 -11.10 -3.83 3.48
N LYS A 94 -11.00 -2.50 3.35
CA LYS A 94 -9.81 -1.86 2.78
C LYS A 94 -8.90 -1.48 3.93
N LEU A 95 -7.85 -2.27 4.09
CA LEU A 95 -6.78 -1.99 5.03
C LEU A 95 -5.89 -0.87 4.45
N ASP A 96 -5.36 -0.05 5.35
CA ASP A 96 -4.52 1.12 5.09
C ASP A 96 -3.12 0.81 5.58
N GLY A 97 -2.25 0.47 4.64
CA GLY A 97 -0.87 0.15 4.95
C GLY A 97 -0.05 0.06 3.66
N THR A 98 0.92 -0.85 3.68
CA THR A 98 1.83 -1.03 2.56
C THR A 98 1.51 -2.32 1.84
N ALA A 99 1.24 -2.23 0.54
CA ALA A 99 1.05 -3.41 -0.30
C ALA A 99 2.37 -4.18 -0.45
N ILE A 100 2.43 -5.40 0.11
CA ILE A 100 3.54 -6.34 -0.06
C ILE A 100 3.14 -7.38 -1.10
N ILE A 101 3.86 -7.37 -2.22
CA ILE A 101 3.58 -8.21 -3.37
C ILE A 101 4.67 -9.27 -3.48
N PHE A 102 4.24 -10.54 -3.53
CA PHE A 102 5.10 -11.68 -3.77
C PHE A 102 4.91 -12.17 -5.20
N TYR A 103 6.00 -12.26 -5.94
CA TYR A 103 6.01 -12.74 -7.32
C TYR A 103 7.15 -13.72 -7.53
N GLY A 104 6.98 -14.64 -8.49
CA GLY A 104 8.06 -15.55 -8.88
C GLY A 104 8.95 -14.93 -9.96
N LEU A 105 10.27 -15.13 -9.86
CA LEU A 105 11.20 -14.99 -10.98
C LEU A 105 11.31 -16.33 -11.71
N PRO A 106 10.75 -16.50 -12.91
CA PRO A 106 10.82 -17.79 -13.57
C PRO A 106 12.02 -17.91 -14.51
N ASP A 107 12.52 -19.12 -14.67
CA ASP A 107 13.51 -19.48 -15.69
C ASP A 107 12.87 -19.51 -17.10
N ARG A 108 13.62 -19.96 -18.12
CA ARG A 108 13.12 -20.08 -19.49
C ARG A 108 12.07 -21.17 -19.67
N GLN A 109 12.07 -22.17 -18.79
CA GLN A 109 11.11 -23.27 -18.77
C GLN A 109 9.84 -22.90 -17.99
N GLY A 110 9.82 -21.70 -17.40
CA GLY A 110 8.73 -21.21 -16.58
C GLY A 110 8.78 -21.70 -15.13
N ASN A 111 9.82 -22.40 -14.66
CA ASN A 111 9.95 -22.75 -13.25
C ASN A 111 10.34 -21.52 -12.44
N VAL A 112 9.66 -21.27 -11.32
CA VAL A 112 10.07 -20.19 -10.42
C VAL A 112 11.43 -20.54 -9.83
N LEU A 113 12.42 -19.69 -10.00
CA LEU A 113 13.72 -19.79 -9.32
C LEU A 113 13.58 -19.32 -7.88
N GLU A 114 13.02 -18.13 -7.71
CA GLU A 114 12.86 -17.45 -6.42
C GLU A 114 11.53 -16.72 -6.34
N VAL A 115 10.96 -16.62 -5.13
CA VAL A 115 9.79 -15.79 -4.85
C VAL A 115 10.25 -14.54 -4.12
N ILE A 116 9.96 -13.39 -4.71
CA ILE A 116 10.48 -12.10 -4.26
C ILE A 116 9.36 -11.26 -3.67
N PRO A 117 9.49 -10.77 -2.42
CA PRO A 117 8.65 -9.71 -1.90
C PRO A 117 9.08 -8.35 -2.45
N ARG A 118 8.13 -7.44 -2.62
CA ARG A 118 8.36 -6.04 -3.00
C ARG A 118 7.19 -5.16 -2.59
N THR A 119 7.40 -3.85 -2.50
CA THR A 119 6.30 -2.88 -2.54
C THR A 119 5.84 -2.67 -3.99
N ARG A 120 4.73 -1.96 -4.20
CA ARG A 120 4.13 -1.81 -5.54
C ARG A 120 5.06 -1.16 -6.57
N LEU A 121 5.85 -0.16 -6.17
CA LEU A 121 6.72 0.60 -7.06
C LEU A 121 8.22 0.30 -6.87
N GLN A 122 8.55 -0.88 -6.34
CA GLN A 122 9.92 -1.37 -6.25
C GLN A 122 10.04 -2.75 -6.92
N PRO A 123 11.19 -3.11 -7.51
CA PRO A 123 11.42 -4.46 -8.05
C PRO A 123 11.67 -5.50 -6.95
N ILE A 124 12.27 -5.09 -5.83
CA ILE A 124 12.55 -5.91 -4.65
C ILE A 124 12.19 -5.12 -3.40
N LEU A 125 11.99 -5.82 -2.28
CA LEU A 125 11.88 -5.19 -0.98
C LEU A 125 13.26 -4.71 -0.52
N ALA A 126 13.49 -3.40 -0.57
CA ALA A 126 14.74 -2.79 -0.13
C ALA A 126 14.56 -2.12 1.24
N PRO A 127 15.56 -2.19 2.14
CA PRO A 127 15.57 -1.33 3.31
C PRO A 127 15.47 0.13 2.86
N SER A 128 14.49 0.85 3.40
CA SER A 128 14.47 2.30 3.32
C SER A 128 14.92 2.84 4.67
N ARG A 129 15.49 4.03 4.71
CA ARG A 129 15.85 4.61 6.01
C ARG A 129 14.63 5.02 6.86
N TRP A 130 13.42 4.98 6.30
CA TRP A 130 12.15 5.22 7.01
C TRP A 130 11.45 3.93 7.41
N GLY A 131 12.01 2.77 7.06
CA GLY A 131 11.45 1.48 7.37
C GLY A 131 12.25 0.34 6.75
N ASP A 132 12.66 -0.61 7.59
CA ASP A 132 13.16 -1.90 7.15
C ASP A 132 11.97 -2.81 6.88
N TRP A 133 11.45 -2.72 5.65
CA TRP A 133 10.31 -3.53 5.22
C TRP A 133 10.58 -5.03 5.36
N ASN A 134 11.83 -5.48 5.18
CA ASN A 134 12.19 -6.88 5.38
C ASN A 134 12.04 -7.27 6.84
N LYS A 135 12.49 -6.42 7.77
CA LYS A 135 12.31 -6.64 9.20
C LYS A 135 10.82 -6.70 9.56
N LEU A 136 10.03 -5.70 9.17
CA LEU A 136 8.60 -5.69 9.45
C LEU A 136 7.89 -6.93 8.87
N LEU A 137 8.22 -7.30 7.63
CA LEU A 137 7.67 -8.49 7.01
C LEU A 137 8.07 -9.77 7.75
N ASN A 138 9.32 -9.90 8.18
CA ASN A 138 9.81 -11.08 8.91
C ASN A 138 9.16 -11.23 10.29
N GLU A 139 8.69 -10.15 10.90
CA GLU A 139 8.00 -10.21 12.19
C GLU A 139 6.60 -10.84 12.05
N VAL A 140 5.88 -10.55 10.96
CA VAL A 140 4.52 -11.08 10.72
C VAL A 140 4.48 -12.31 9.83
N LEU A 141 5.55 -12.56 9.07
CA LEU A 141 5.70 -13.72 8.18
C LEU A 141 7.14 -14.29 8.30
N PRO A 142 7.52 -14.86 9.46
CA PRO A 142 8.83 -15.45 9.66
C PRO A 142 9.05 -16.71 8.83
N ASP A 143 7.98 -17.47 8.58
CA ASP A 143 7.98 -18.59 7.62
C ASP A 143 7.25 -18.18 6.35
N ARG A 144 7.97 -18.14 5.24
CA ARG A 144 7.45 -17.77 3.92
C ARG A 144 7.05 -18.99 3.07
N SER A 145 7.22 -20.21 3.57
CA SER A 145 7.02 -21.45 2.82
C SER A 145 5.65 -21.54 2.15
N GLY A 146 4.57 -21.17 2.86
CA GLY A 146 3.21 -21.16 2.31
C GLY A 146 3.05 -20.17 1.14
N VAL A 147 3.64 -18.98 1.25
CA VAL A 147 3.66 -17.98 0.17
C VAL A 147 4.46 -18.48 -1.02
N GLU A 148 5.64 -19.05 -0.76
CA GLU A 148 6.49 -19.60 -1.80
C GLU A 148 5.83 -20.74 -2.57
N GLU A 149 5.21 -21.68 -1.84
CA GLU A 149 4.46 -22.79 -2.43
C GLU A 149 3.28 -22.28 -3.26
N ALA A 150 2.50 -21.32 -2.75
CA ALA A 150 1.37 -20.75 -3.48
C ALA A 150 1.80 -20.11 -4.81
N VAL A 151 2.84 -19.26 -4.80
CA VAL A 151 3.37 -18.61 -6.01
C VAL A 151 3.89 -19.66 -7.01
N ARG A 152 4.63 -20.65 -6.53
CA ARG A 152 5.23 -21.73 -7.37
C ARG A 152 4.16 -22.62 -7.99
N MET A 153 3.20 -23.09 -7.19
CA MET A 153 2.22 -24.10 -7.60
C MET A 153 1.04 -23.50 -8.35
N GLN A 154 0.56 -22.31 -7.93
CA GLN A 154 -0.62 -21.68 -8.54
C GLN A 154 -0.26 -20.72 -9.67
N ARG A 155 1.04 -20.39 -9.84
CA ARG A 155 1.53 -19.42 -10.84
C ARG A 155 0.83 -18.07 -10.70
N VAL A 156 0.76 -17.60 -9.46
CA VAL A 156 0.10 -16.35 -9.09
C VAL A 156 1.09 -15.35 -8.53
N VAL A 157 0.74 -14.08 -8.63
CA VAL A 157 1.31 -13.01 -7.81
C VAL A 157 0.37 -12.79 -6.64
N LEU A 158 0.87 -12.88 -5.41
CA LEU A 158 0.06 -12.62 -4.21
C LEU A 158 0.30 -11.19 -3.76
N ALA A 159 -0.76 -10.48 -3.40
CA ALA A 159 -0.61 -9.15 -2.83
C ALA A 159 -1.33 -9.09 -1.48
N PHE A 160 -0.53 -8.79 -0.47
CA PHE A 160 -0.92 -8.61 0.91
C PHE A 160 -0.89 -7.12 1.25
N GLU A 161 -1.63 -6.74 2.29
CA GLU A 161 -1.45 -5.48 2.99
C GLU A 161 -0.66 -5.74 4.26
N LEU A 162 0.45 -5.03 4.46
CA LEU A 162 1.16 -4.94 5.74
C LEU A 162 0.63 -3.71 6.47
N TRP A 163 -0.06 -3.89 7.59
CA TRP A 163 -0.80 -2.81 8.27
C TRP A 163 -0.69 -2.93 9.79
N GLY A 164 -1.04 -1.87 10.51
CA GLY A 164 -0.96 -1.79 11.97
C GLY A 164 -0.28 -0.51 12.43
N TYR A 165 -0.32 -0.21 13.73
CA TYR A 165 0.22 1.06 14.23
C TYR A 165 1.75 1.20 14.06
N ARG A 166 2.47 0.10 13.80
CA ARG A 166 3.91 0.09 13.50
C ARG A 166 4.22 0.34 12.03
N ASN A 167 3.21 0.27 11.15
CA ASN A 167 3.26 0.75 9.79
C ASN A 167 2.22 1.88 9.61
N PRO A 168 2.45 3.05 10.24
CA PRO A 168 1.44 4.09 10.34
C PRO A 168 1.15 4.71 8.97
N HIS A 169 -0.14 4.81 8.67
CA HIS A 169 -0.70 5.57 7.57
C HIS A 169 -1.75 6.54 8.14
N MET A 170 -2.89 6.66 7.49
CA MET A 170 -3.99 7.53 7.90
C MET A 170 -4.87 6.86 8.97
N ILE A 171 -5.02 5.54 8.92
CA ILE A 171 -5.87 4.80 9.86
C ILE A 171 -5.13 4.49 11.17
N SER A 172 -5.82 4.77 12.28
CA SER A 172 -5.36 4.42 13.62
C SER A 172 -5.71 2.98 13.98
N TYR A 173 -4.72 2.10 13.95
CA TYR A 173 -4.87 0.70 14.33
C TYR A 173 -4.53 0.42 15.80
N GLU A 174 -5.22 -0.54 16.40
CA GLU A 174 -4.81 -1.15 17.68
C GLU A 174 -3.84 -2.32 17.46
N THR A 175 -3.95 -3.01 16.33
CA THR A 175 -3.04 -4.09 15.92
C THR A 175 -1.62 -3.53 15.74
N PRO A 176 -0.59 -4.13 16.35
CA PRO A 176 0.79 -3.69 16.17
C PRO A 176 1.23 -3.76 14.72
N LEU A 177 1.14 -4.95 14.15
CA LEU A 177 1.53 -5.24 12.78
C LEU A 177 0.83 -6.54 12.38
N ALA A 178 0.28 -6.57 11.18
CA ALA A 178 -0.35 -7.74 10.60
C ALA A 178 -0.13 -7.76 9.08
N LEU A 179 -0.23 -8.94 8.49
CA LEU A 179 -0.15 -9.15 7.04
C LEU A 179 -1.41 -9.86 6.57
N THR A 180 -2.17 -9.24 5.67
CA THR A 180 -3.46 -9.78 5.23
C THR A 180 -3.53 -9.84 3.72
N LEU A 181 -3.86 -11.02 3.17
CA LEU A 181 -4.06 -11.22 1.75
C LEU A 181 -5.28 -10.43 1.28
N HIS A 182 -5.10 -9.58 0.27
CA HIS A 182 -6.22 -8.81 -0.30
C HIS A 182 -6.55 -9.26 -1.73
N THR A 183 -5.56 -9.72 -2.51
CA THR A 183 -5.78 -10.26 -3.86
C THR A 183 -4.67 -11.19 -4.30
N ALA A 184 -4.93 -11.91 -5.38
CA ALA A 184 -3.93 -12.60 -6.16
C ALA A 184 -4.17 -12.31 -7.65
N ILE A 185 -3.09 -12.21 -8.42
CA ILE A 185 -3.14 -11.97 -9.86
C ILE A 185 -2.72 -13.25 -10.58
N ARG A 186 -3.57 -13.72 -11.49
CA ARG A 186 -3.30 -14.85 -12.37
C ARG A 186 -3.68 -14.48 -13.79
N HIS A 187 -2.80 -14.75 -14.76
CA HIS A 187 -3.02 -14.41 -16.16
C HIS A 187 -3.50 -12.96 -16.36
N ARG A 188 -2.82 -11.99 -15.71
CA ARG A 188 -3.06 -10.54 -15.79
C ARG A 188 -4.34 -10.04 -15.12
N LYS A 189 -5.11 -10.91 -14.46
CA LYS A 189 -6.38 -10.55 -13.80
C LYS A 189 -6.36 -10.89 -12.32
N PRO A 190 -7.01 -10.08 -11.47
CA PRO A 190 -7.33 -10.49 -10.12
C PRO A 190 -8.17 -11.77 -10.14
N VAL A 191 -7.86 -12.72 -9.25
CA VAL A 191 -8.64 -13.95 -9.10
C VAL A 191 -9.97 -13.68 -8.39
N SER A 192 -10.97 -14.53 -8.61
CA SER A 192 -12.24 -14.48 -7.88
C SER A 192 -12.04 -14.60 -6.37
N HIS A 193 -12.95 -14.05 -5.58
CA HIS A 193 -12.88 -14.18 -4.12
C HIS A 193 -12.89 -15.65 -3.66
N ARG A 194 -13.63 -16.52 -4.37
CA ARG A 194 -13.63 -17.96 -4.12
C ARG A 194 -12.22 -18.55 -4.20
N LEU A 195 -11.53 -18.32 -5.32
CA LEU A 195 -10.16 -18.81 -5.50
C LEU A 195 -9.19 -18.18 -4.50
N LEU A 196 -9.36 -16.90 -4.18
CA LEU A 196 -8.55 -16.22 -3.18
C LEU A 196 -8.73 -16.83 -1.78
N SER A 197 -9.98 -17.17 -1.42
CA SER A 197 -10.30 -17.85 -0.17
C SER A 197 -9.77 -19.29 -0.16
N ASP A 198 -9.81 -19.99 -1.28
CA ASP A 198 -9.19 -21.32 -1.43
C ASP A 198 -7.67 -21.24 -1.22
N PHE A 199 -7.00 -20.22 -1.76
CA PHE A 199 -5.57 -19.99 -1.50
C PHE A 199 -5.30 -19.69 -0.04
N ALA A 200 -6.07 -18.79 0.57
CA ALA A 200 -5.92 -18.43 1.97
C ALA A 200 -6.06 -19.64 2.89
N ALA A 201 -7.10 -20.47 2.68
CA ALA A 201 -7.30 -21.69 3.47
C ALA A 201 -6.20 -22.73 3.23
N ARG A 202 -5.78 -22.93 1.97
CA ARG A 202 -4.79 -23.96 1.61
C ARG A 202 -3.39 -23.65 2.15
N TYR A 203 -2.99 -22.38 2.12
CA TYR A 203 -1.63 -21.95 2.42
C TYR A 203 -1.51 -21.17 3.74
N GLY A 204 -2.60 -21.07 4.50
CA GLY A 204 -2.61 -20.49 5.86
C GLY A 204 -2.48 -18.97 5.88
N PHE A 205 -3.14 -18.26 4.96
CA PHE A 205 -3.12 -16.80 4.92
C PHE A 205 -4.33 -16.20 5.61
N ASP A 206 -4.14 -15.10 6.34
CA ASP A 206 -5.23 -14.24 6.74
C ASP A 206 -5.80 -13.53 5.51
N LEU A 207 -7.12 -13.57 5.35
CA LEU A 207 -7.83 -12.96 4.23
C LEU A 207 -8.56 -11.71 4.68
N ALA A 208 -8.55 -10.65 3.87
CA ALA A 208 -9.31 -9.44 4.13
C ALA A 208 -10.79 -9.77 4.42
N LYS A 209 -11.29 -9.31 5.56
CA LYS A 209 -12.59 -9.71 6.08
C LYS A 209 -13.71 -9.27 5.15
N SER A 210 -14.64 -10.18 4.87
CA SER A 210 -15.89 -9.83 4.19
C SER A 210 -16.84 -9.14 5.17
N VAL A 211 -17.25 -7.91 4.84
CA VAL A 211 -18.15 -7.08 5.65
C VAL A 211 -19.60 -7.30 5.23
N ALA A 212 -19.87 -7.40 3.93
CA ALA A 212 -21.20 -7.64 3.41
C ALA A 212 -21.13 -8.46 2.13
N VAL A 213 -22.07 -9.40 1.95
CA VAL A 213 -22.32 -10.08 0.68
C VAL A 213 -23.67 -9.58 0.17
N VAL A 214 -23.70 -9.16 -1.08
CA VAL A 214 -24.83 -8.45 -1.68
C VAL A 214 -25.22 -9.11 -2.99
N LYS A 215 -26.49 -8.96 -3.36
CA LYS A 215 -26.96 -9.46 -4.65
C LYS A 215 -26.24 -8.70 -5.76
N PRO A 216 -25.72 -9.38 -6.80
CA PRO A 216 -24.99 -8.74 -7.88
C PRO A 216 -25.94 -8.09 -8.89
N ASP A 217 -26.73 -7.12 -8.46
CA ASP A 217 -27.51 -6.26 -9.34
C ASP A 217 -27.15 -4.79 -9.10
N ALA A 218 -27.21 -3.98 -10.16
CA ALA A 218 -26.63 -2.64 -10.14
C ALA A 218 -27.26 -1.73 -9.09
N GLU A 219 -28.58 -1.80 -8.91
CA GLU A 219 -29.32 -0.99 -7.93
C GLU A 219 -28.98 -1.39 -6.50
N GLY A 220 -29.07 -2.69 -6.17
CA GLY A 220 -28.72 -3.19 -4.85
C GLY A 220 -27.26 -2.96 -4.48
N LEU A 221 -26.36 -3.01 -5.46
CA LEU A 221 -24.94 -2.68 -5.26
C LEU A 221 -24.74 -1.19 -4.97
N ALA A 222 -25.40 -0.30 -5.71
CA ALA A 222 -25.29 1.14 -5.50
C ALA A 222 -25.86 1.55 -4.13
N ASP A 223 -26.98 0.96 -3.72
CA ASP A 223 -27.59 1.22 -2.41
C ASP A 223 -26.71 0.71 -1.25
N ALA A 224 -26.18 -0.51 -1.39
CA ALA A 224 -25.25 -1.05 -0.41
C ALA A 224 -23.97 -0.20 -0.32
N TYR A 225 -23.45 0.26 -1.46
CA TYR A 225 -22.28 1.14 -1.52
C TYR A 225 -22.52 2.42 -0.71
N ARG A 226 -23.59 3.19 -1.02
CA ARG A 226 -23.89 4.45 -0.32
C ARG A 226 -24.14 4.25 1.17
N ARG A 227 -24.89 3.21 1.53
CA ARG A 227 -25.17 2.89 2.94
C ARG A 227 -23.86 2.62 3.70
N LEU A 228 -22.98 1.79 3.15
CA LEU A 228 -21.70 1.46 3.78
C LEU A 228 -20.78 2.68 3.90
N GLN A 229 -20.75 3.57 2.90
CA GLN A 229 -20.03 4.84 3.00
C GLN A 229 -20.49 5.67 4.19
N GLN A 230 -21.80 5.83 4.36
CA GLN A 230 -22.37 6.64 5.43
C GLN A 230 -22.17 6.02 6.82
N GLU A 231 -22.22 4.69 6.91
CA GLU A 231 -21.89 3.96 8.14
C GLU A 231 -20.43 4.17 8.55
N MET A 232 -19.48 4.08 7.59
CA MET A 232 -18.06 4.35 7.84
C MET A 232 -17.80 5.80 8.21
N GLU A 233 -18.45 6.75 7.53
CA GLU A 233 -18.35 8.18 7.83
C GLU A 233 -18.80 8.48 9.25
N THR A 234 -19.93 7.91 9.66
CA THR A 234 -20.46 8.06 11.03
C THR A 234 -19.45 7.56 12.07
N ARG A 235 -18.79 6.43 11.81
CA ARG A 235 -17.78 5.87 12.73
C ARG A 235 -16.51 6.72 12.78
N ASN A 236 -16.05 7.22 11.64
CA ASN A 236 -14.88 8.12 11.58
C ASN A 236 -15.17 9.45 12.30
N GLN A 237 -16.33 10.08 12.08
CA GLN A 237 -16.71 11.30 12.78
C GLN A 237 -16.81 11.11 14.30
N ALA A 238 -17.31 9.95 14.75
CA ALA A 238 -17.40 9.62 16.16
C ALA A 238 -16.03 9.39 16.83
N ALA A 239 -14.97 9.12 16.05
CA ALA A 239 -13.62 8.90 16.57
C ALA A 239 -12.92 10.20 17.03
N GLY A 240 -13.45 11.35 16.60
CA GLY A 240 -12.92 12.68 16.90
C GLY A 240 -12.24 13.32 15.70
N GLU A 241 -11.93 14.61 15.84
CA GLU A 241 -11.07 15.31 14.89
C GLU A 241 -9.74 14.56 14.77
N ASP A 242 -9.21 14.54 13.55
CA ASP A 242 -7.88 14.03 13.25
C ASP A 242 -7.65 12.52 13.43
N LYS A 243 -8.72 11.73 13.59
CA LYS A 243 -8.64 10.28 13.77
C LYS A 243 -9.58 9.52 12.83
N PHE A 244 -9.01 8.65 11.99
CA PHE A 244 -9.77 7.73 11.16
C PHE A 244 -9.64 6.29 11.67
N LEU A 245 -10.77 5.59 11.80
CA LEU A 245 -10.83 4.19 12.22
C LEU A 245 -10.89 3.24 11.02
N GLU A 246 -11.46 3.70 9.91
CA GLU A 246 -11.63 2.89 8.70
C GLU A 246 -11.34 3.72 7.45
N GLU A 247 -10.52 3.16 6.55
CA GLU A 247 -10.19 3.79 5.27
C GLU A 247 -11.32 3.64 4.26
N GLY A 248 -12.02 2.52 4.32
CA GLY A 248 -13.02 2.14 3.34
C GLY A 248 -13.21 0.62 3.23
N LEU A 249 -13.92 0.25 2.18
CA LEU A 249 -14.12 -1.10 1.72
C LEU A 249 -13.70 -1.23 0.25
N ILE A 250 -13.45 -2.46 -0.17
CA ILE A 250 -13.34 -2.83 -1.58
C ILE A 250 -14.58 -3.62 -1.96
N LEU A 251 -15.35 -3.10 -2.92
CA LEU A 251 -16.37 -3.88 -3.60
C LEU A 251 -15.67 -4.84 -4.57
N VAL A 252 -15.86 -6.13 -4.33
CA VAL A 252 -15.36 -7.23 -5.13
C VAL A 252 -16.51 -7.83 -5.93
N LEU A 253 -16.43 -7.73 -7.26
CA LEU A 253 -17.34 -8.41 -8.18
C LEU A 253 -16.61 -9.60 -8.79
N SER A 254 -16.98 -10.81 -8.37
CA SER A 254 -16.35 -12.05 -8.80
C SER A 254 -17.18 -12.78 -9.86
N THR A 255 -16.51 -13.17 -10.94
CA THR A 255 -16.92 -14.30 -11.78
C THR A 255 -16.46 -15.60 -11.13
N ALA A 256 -16.62 -16.75 -11.80
CA ALA A 256 -16.09 -18.02 -11.30
C ALA A 256 -14.55 -17.97 -11.05
N GLU A 257 -13.82 -17.25 -11.91
CA GLU A 257 -12.35 -17.30 -11.98
C GLU A 257 -11.66 -15.97 -11.70
N THR A 258 -12.29 -14.84 -12.03
CA THR A 258 -11.67 -13.51 -11.94
C THR A 258 -12.53 -12.54 -11.15
N ALA A 259 -11.92 -11.47 -10.64
CA ALA A 259 -12.62 -10.38 -9.98
C ALA A 259 -12.36 -9.03 -10.64
N SER A 260 -13.29 -8.11 -10.42
CA SER A 260 -13.13 -6.66 -10.61
C SER A 260 -13.36 -5.95 -9.29
N TYR A 261 -12.62 -4.86 -9.07
CA TYR A 261 -12.61 -4.14 -7.80
C TYR A 261 -13.04 -2.70 -7.97
N TYR A 262 -13.79 -2.21 -6.99
CA TYR A 262 -14.09 -0.79 -6.82
C TYR A 262 -13.80 -0.36 -5.38
N LYS A 263 -13.23 0.84 -5.21
CA LYS A 263 -13.10 1.45 -3.89
C LYS A 263 -14.46 1.94 -3.44
N CYS A 264 -14.79 1.73 -2.18
CA CYS A 264 -15.93 2.30 -1.47
C CYS A 264 -15.38 2.99 -0.23
N LYS A 265 -15.24 4.31 -0.23
CA LYS A 265 -14.65 5.04 0.90
C LYS A 265 -15.65 6.01 1.51
N PRO A 266 -15.58 6.31 2.81
CA PRO A 266 -16.42 7.34 3.39
C PRO A 266 -16.10 8.71 2.77
N PRO A 267 -17.08 9.63 2.64
CA PRO A 267 -16.90 10.91 1.95
C PRO A 267 -15.69 11.71 2.41
N THR A 268 -15.40 11.78 3.71
CA THR A 268 -14.23 12.53 4.20
C THR A 268 -12.90 11.97 3.68
N ILE A 269 -12.81 10.64 3.50
CA ILE A 269 -11.61 10.01 2.90
C ILE A 269 -11.63 10.14 1.37
N GLU A 270 -12.81 10.14 0.74
CA GLU A 270 -12.92 10.40 -0.70
C GLU A 270 -12.49 11.81 -1.05
N GLU A 271 -12.89 12.82 -0.28
CA GLU A 271 -12.47 14.21 -0.46
C GLU A 271 -10.94 14.34 -0.48
N ILE A 272 -10.24 13.56 0.36
CA ILE A 272 -8.78 13.49 0.34
C ILE A 272 -8.23 13.04 -1.03
N HIS A 273 -8.96 12.15 -1.71
CA HIS A 273 -8.62 11.62 -3.03
C HIS A 273 -9.25 12.37 -4.21
N TRP A 274 -10.27 13.20 -3.97
CA TRP A 274 -11.19 13.68 -5.01
C TRP A 274 -11.07 15.16 -5.31
N ALA A 275 -10.42 15.94 -4.46
CA ALA A 275 -9.85 17.24 -4.80
C ALA A 275 -10.73 18.18 -5.65
N GLN A 276 -12.07 18.15 -5.50
CA GLN A 276 -12.95 19.12 -6.14
C GLN A 276 -13.53 20.05 -5.08
N GLY A 277 -12.79 21.12 -4.80
CA GLY A 277 -13.31 22.30 -4.10
C GLY A 277 -12.96 22.42 -2.60
N ALA A 278 -12.52 21.34 -1.95
CA ALA A 278 -11.89 21.43 -0.63
C ALA A 278 -10.39 21.67 -0.82
N GLY A 279 -9.84 22.76 -0.26
CA GLY A 279 -8.41 23.07 -0.35
C GLY A 279 -7.54 21.93 0.21
N ILE A 280 -6.26 21.90 -0.15
CA ILE A 280 -5.31 20.89 0.35
C ILE A 280 -5.17 21.05 1.87
N GLY A 281 -5.58 20.03 2.61
CA GLY A 281 -5.45 19.94 4.07
C GLY A 281 -4.18 19.23 4.50
N LYS A 282 -3.92 19.24 5.82
CA LYS A 282 -2.77 18.55 6.43
C LYS A 282 -2.74 17.05 6.07
N TYR A 283 -3.90 16.39 6.10
CA TYR A 283 -4.06 14.98 5.75
C TYR A 283 -3.61 14.63 4.33
N ASN A 284 -3.95 15.46 3.35
CA ASN A 284 -3.54 15.23 1.96
C ASN A 284 -2.01 15.22 1.84
N ILE A 285 -1.36 16.13 2.57
CA ILE A 285 0.09 16.29 2.56
C ILE A 285 0.74 15.11 3.28
N GLU A 286 0.29 14.75 4.49
CA GLU A 286 0.83 13.61 5.24
C GLU A 286 0.69 12.29 4.47
N HIS A 287 -0.48 12.02 3.90
CA HIS A 287 -0.70 10.83 3.07
C HIS A 287 0.25 10.80 1.86
N THR A 288 0.48 11.94 1.22
CA THR A 288 1.45 12.06 0.12
C THR A 288 2.88 11.77 0.59
N LEU A 289 3.27 12.28 1.76
CA LEU A 289 4.59 12.02 2.34
C LEU A 289 4.79 10.54 2.70
N TYR A 290 3.79 9.88 3.28
CA TYR A 290 3.84 8.43 3.54
C TYR A 290 3.96 7.63 2.23
N LYS A 291 3.15 7.93 1.22
CA LYS A 291 3.25 7.32 -0.12
C LYS A 291 4.66 7.49 -0.72
N MET A 292 5.25 8.68 -0.59
CA MET A 292 6.62 8.92 -1.05
C MET A 292 7.62 8.03 -0.28
N ALA A 293 7.50 7.93 1.04
CA ALA A 293 8.35 7.09 1.88
C ALA A 293 8.29 5.61 1.46
N GLU A 294 7.08 5.07 1.24
CA GLU A 294 6.87 3.69 0.77
C GLU A 294 7.54 3.39 -0.57
N ASN A 295 7.60 4.40 -1.43
CA ASN A 295 8.22 4.31 -2.74
C ASN A 295 9.75 4.52 -2.68
N GLY A 296 10.32 4.64 -1.48
CA GLY A 296 11.76 4.77 -1.27
C GLY A 296 12.30 6.20 -1.43
N TYR A 297 11.46 7.23 -1.34
CA TYR A 297 11.86 8.62 -1.56
C TYR A 297 12.75 9.19 -0.45
N ASP A 298 13.92 9.72 -0.83
CA ASP A 298 14.91 10.30 0.09
C ASP A 298 14.53 11.70 0.64
N PHE A 299 13.87 11.76 1.81
CA PHE A 299 13.58 12.98 2.59
C PHE A 299 14.74 13.85 3.17
N GLN A 300 16.02 13.54 2.93
CA GLN A 300 17.21 14.22 3.51
C GLN A 300 17.83 15.06 2.42
N THR A 301 17.86 14.47 1.22
CA THR A 301 18.15 15.18 -0.02
C THR A 301 16.90 15.78 -0.67
N GLY A 302 15.73 15.39 -0.18
CA GLY A 302 14.43 15.78 -0.71
C GLY A 302 14.06 17.22 -0.39
N THR A 303 13.15 17.76 -1.19
CA THR A 303 12.69 19.15 -1.07
C THR A 303 11.17 19.24 -0.98
N VAL A 304 10.68 20.39 -0.51
CA VAL A 304 9.25 20.74 -0.56
C VAL A 304 8.73 20.75 -2.01
N ALA A 305 9.58 21.05 -2.99
CA ALA A 305 9.18 21.06 -4.40
C ALA A 305 8.81 19.66 -4.91
N ASP A 306 9.48 18.62 -4.41
CA ASP A 306 9.16 17.24 -4.77
C ASP A 306 7.78 16.82 -4.25
N VAL A 307 7.43 17.26 -3.03
CA VAL A 307 6.10 17.03 -2.44
C VAL A 307 5.03 17.78 -3.21
N LYS A 308 5.30 19.03 -3.61
CA LYS A 308 4.40 19.81 -4.46
C LYS A 308 4.18 19.11 -5.80
N SER A 309 5.22 18.62 -6.43
CA SER A 309 5.12 17.88 -7.69
C SER A 309 4.32 16.59 -7.55
N GLU A 310 4.45 15.87 -6.43
CA GLU A 310 3.63 14.69 -6.17
C GLU A 310 2.16 15.08 -5.91
N LEU A 311 1.89 16.16 -5.17
CA LEU A 311 0.53 16.69 -4.98
C LEU A 311 -0.11 17.16 -6.30
N GLU A 312 0.65 17.75 -7.21
CA GLU A 312 0.17 18.17 -8.55
C GLU A 312 -0.29 16.99 -9.42
N THR A 313 -0.02 15.74 -9.02
CA THR A 313 -0.58 14.56 -9.69
C THR A 313 -2.05 14.33 -9.36
N ASP A 314 -2.50 14.80 -8.19
CA ASP A 314 -3.84 14.60 -7.65
C ASP A 314 -4.64 15.93 -7.50
N PHE A 315 -3.95 17.09 -7.52
CA PHE A 315 -4.54 18.42 -7.31
C PHE A 315 -4.20 19.40 -8.43
N ASP A 316 -5.10 20.36 -8.68
CA ASP A 316 -4.81 21.49 -9.57
C ASP A 316 -3.63 22.31 -9.03
N ALA A 317 -2.78 22.79 -9.95
CA ALA A 317 -1.59 23.57 -9.59
C ALA A 317 -1.90 24.79 -8.72
N ASP A 318 -3.02 25.48 -8.98
CA ASP A 318 -3.46 26.63 -8.18
C ASP A 318 -3.78 26.23 -6.73
N ALA A 319 -4.34 25.05 -6.50
CA ALA A 319 -4.60 24.54 -5.14
C ALA A 319 -3.29 24.27 -4.39
N VAL A 320 -2.28 23.72 -5.09
CA VAL A 320 -0.93 23.47 -4.54
C VAL A 320 -0.22 24.77 -4.21
N VAL A 321 -0.32 25.79 -5.08
CA VAL A 321 0.21 27.13 -4.82
C VAL A 321 -0.46 27.77 -3.60
N ASN A 322 -1.80 27.69 -3.51
CA ASN A 322 -2.55 28.26 -2.39
C ASN A 322 -2.23 27.59 -1.04
N ALA A 323 -1.84 26.31 -1.06
CA ALA A 323 -1.47 25.55 0.14
C ALA A 323 0.04 25.56 0.44
N ALA A 324 0.85 26.37 -0.25
CA ALA A 324 2.31 26.30 -0.19
C ALA A 324 2.88 26.41 1.24
N GLU A 325 2.37 27.31 2.07
CA GLU A 325 2.82 27.48 3.47
C GLU A 325 2.48 26.27 4.33
N LEU A 326 1.28 25.69 4.14
CA LEU A 326 0.87 24.48 4.85
C LEU A 326 1.73 23.28 4.44
N ILE A 327 1.99 23.12 3.14
CA ILE A 327 2.85 22.05 2.60
C ILE A 327 4.24 22.15 3.21
N GLU A 328 4.83 23.35 3.25
CA GLU A 328 6.15 23.57 3.83
C GLU A 328 6.18 23.20 5.32
N ARG A 329 5.20 23.67 6.09
CA ARG A 329 5.11 23.36 7.52
C ARG A 329 4.98 21.85 7.77
N VAL A 330 4.04 21.19 7.10
CA VAL A 330 3.80 19.74 7.28
C VAL A 330 5.00 18.92 6.83
N TYR A 331 5.68 19.31 5.74
CA TYR A 331 6.92 18.69 5.31
C TYR A 331 8.01 18.79 6.38
N GLN A 332 8.23 19.98 6.95
CA GLN A 332 9.23 20.19 8.00
C GLN A 332 8.89 19.40 9.27
N GLU A 333 7.62 19.40 9.70
CA GLU A 333 7.14 18.58 10.82
C GLU A 333 7.43 17.10 10.58
N PHE A 334 7.07 16.58 9.41
CA PHE A 334 7.28 15.18 9.04
C PHE A 334 8.77 14.81 9.02
N VAL A 335 9.61 15.60 8.34
CA VAL A 335 11.06 15.34 8.26
C VAL A 335 11.69 15.36 9.66
N LEU A 336 11.33 16.34 10.49
CA LEU A 336 11.81 16.44 11.87
C LEU A 336 11.39 15.23 12.70
N GLU A 337 10.13 14.80 12.61
CA GLU A 337 9.65 13.62 13.31
C GLU A 337 10.40 12.36 12.86
N GLN A 338 10.62 12.16 11.56
CA GLN A 338 11.37 11.03 11.04
C GLN A 338 12.82 11.02 11.55
N GLN A 339 13.49 12.19 11.57
CA GLN A 339 14.84 12.33 12.12
C GLN A 339 14.88 12.01 13.62
N GLN A 340 13.90 12.50 14.39
CA GLN A 340 13.81 12.22 15.83
C GLN A 340 13.58 10.73 16.09
N ARG A 341 12.70 10.08 15.33
CA ARG A 341 12.47 8.62 15.42
C ARG A 341 13.74 7.83 15.10
N GLN A 342 14.47 8.21 14.05
CA GLN A 342 15.73 7.57 13.68
C GLN A 342 16.80 7.76 14.76
N TRP A 343 16.96 8.96 15.30
CA TRP A 343 17.89 9.25 16.38
C TRP A 343 17.55 8.46 17.65
N LEU A 344 16.27 8.42 18.03
CA LEU A 344 15.81 7.61 19.15
C LEU A 344 16.12 6.12 18.92
N LYS A 345 15.87 5.60 17.71
CA LYS A 345 16.18 4.21 17.38
C LYS A 345 17.68 3.93 17.58
N GLN A 346 18.55 4.79 17.05
CA GLN A 346 19.99 4.68 17.20
C GLN A 346 20.42 4.66 18.67
N LEU A 347 19.88 5.57 19.49
CA LEU A 347 20.15 5.58 20.94
C LEU A 347 19.72 4.28 21.63
N VAL A 348 18.57 3.72 21.24
CA VAL A 348 18.11 2.44 21.80
C VAL A 348 19.06 1.31 21.39
N ASP A 349 19.41 1.21 20.11
CA ASP A 349 20.32 0.17 19.60
C ASP A 349 21.71 0.27 20.27
N ASP A 350 22.27 1.49 20.37
CA ASP A 350 23.60 1.76 20.94
C ASP A 350 23.65 1.54 22.45
N SER A 351 22.50 1.60 23.14
CA SER A 351 22.43 1.34 24.58
C SER A 351 22.78 -0.10 24.93
N GLY A 352 22.58 -1.05 24.00
CA GLY A 352 22.68 -2.49 24.25
C GLY A 352 21.70 -3.02 25.30
N LEU A 353 20.73 -2.21 25.72
CA LEU A 353 19.71 -2.60 26.70
C LEU A 353 18.61 -3.42 26.03
N ASP A 354 18.01 -4.32 26.81
CA ASP A 354 16.78 -5.01 26.39
C ASP A 354 15.66 -4.00 26.22
N VAL A 355 15.06 -3.97 25.02
CA VAL A 355 13.94 -3.07 24.70
C VAL A 355 12.71 -3.35 25.56
N HIS A 356 12.58 -4.57 26.10
CA HIS A 356 11.50 -4.94 27.01
C HIS A 356 11.75 -4.49 28.46
N ASP A 357 12.99 -4.14 28.84
CA ASP A 357 13.32 -3.52 30.13
C ASP A 357 13.13 -2.00 30.08
N LEU A 358 11.87 -1.60 29.87
CA LEU A 358 11.47 -0.20 29.77
C LEU A 358 11.96 0.67 30.94
N PRO A 359 11.95 0.24 32.21
CA PRO A 359 12.46 1.06 33.31
C PRO A 359 13.94 1.44 33.17
N ASN A 360 14.80 0.50 32.76
CA ASN A 360 16.22 0.78 32.56
C ASN A 360 16.46 1.55 31.27
N LEU A 361 15.77 1.19 30.19
CA LEU A 361 15.86 1.89 28.91
C LEU A 361 15.40 3.36 29.01
N MET A 362 14.27 3.64 29.66
CA MET A 362 13.79 5.01 29.85
C MET A 362 14.71 5.84 30.73
N ARG A 363 15.38 5.22 31.72
CA ARG A 363 16.38 5.90 32.54
C ARG A 363 17.59 6.30 31.71
N TYR A 364 18.05 5.41 30.82
CA TYR A 364 19.11 5.73 29.87
C TYR A 364 18.69 6.87 28.92
N LEU A 365 17.52 6.75 28.28
CA LEU A 365 17.04 7.74 27.32
C LEU A 365 16.74 9.12 27.96
N SER A 366 16.39 9.17 29.24
CA SER A 366 16.20 10.43 29.96
C SER A 366 17.46 11.29 30.10
N GLN A 367 18.65 10.71 29.82
CA GLN A 367 19.91 11.45 29.75
C GLN A 367 20.04 12.27 28.45
N HIS A 368 19.30 11.86 27.40
CA HIS A 368 19.34 12.47 26.07
C HIS A 368 18.11 13.34 25.77
N TYR A 369 17.00 13.13 26.49
CA TYR A 369 15.73 13.82 26.27
C TYR A 369 15.26 14.56 27.51
N ALA A 370 14.67 15.74 27.31
CA ALA A 370 14.08 16.50 28.40
C ALA A 370 12.83 15.78 28.96
N LYS A 371 12.54 15.95 30.25
CA LYS A 371 11.37 15.33 30.92
C LYS A 371 10.05 15.52 30.15
N ARG A 372 9.84 16.69 29.53
CA ARG A 372 8.64 16.99 28.73
C ARG A 372 8.49 16.12 27.47
N GLN A 373 9.59 15.59 26.94
CA GLN A 373 9.62 14.75 25.75
C GLN A 373 9.48 13.26 26.10
N MET A 374 9.63 12.87 27.36
CA MET A 374 9.66 11.46 27.75
C MET A 374 8.35 10.71 27.46
N SER A 375 7.21 11.41 27.41
CA SER A 375 5.94 10.80 26.97
C SER A 375 6.01 10.37 25.50
N TRP A 376 6.52 11.25 24.63
CA TRP A 376 6.76 10.94 23.22
C TRP A 376 7.82 9.86 23.05
N VAL A 377 8.93 9.93 23.80
CA VAL A 377 10.00 8.91 23.76
C VAL A 377 9.44 7.54 24.12
N TYR A 378 8.71 7.44 25.23
CA TYR A 378 8.12 6.19 25.68
C TYR A 378 7.14 5.62 24.66
N GLY A 379 6.22 6.44 24.15
CA GLY A 379 5.26 6.02 23.12
C GLY A 379 5.94 5.60 21.83
N THR A 380 6.99 6.31 21.41
CA THR A 380 7.74 6.03 20.19
C THR A 380 8.58 4.76 20.33
N VAL A 381 9.23 4.51 21.47
CA VAL A 381 9.94 3.24 21.72
C VAL A 381 8.95 2.07 21.66
N LYS A 382 7.81 2.18 22.35
CA LYS A 382 6.77 1.12 22.27
C LYS A 382 6.33 0.86 20.83
N SER A 383 6.11 1.92 20.05
CA SER A 383 5.73 1.82 18.64
C SER A 383 6.84 1.17 17.79
N LEU A 384 8.08 1.66 17.86
CA LEU A 384 9.20 1.16 17.04
C LEU A 384 9.47 -0.34 17.29
N TYR A 385 9.37 -0.78 18.54
CA TYR A 385 9.74 -2.12 18.98
C TYR A 385 8.55 -3.05 19.28
N GLY A 386 7.31 -2.61 19.05
CA GLY A 386 6.12 -3.43 19.23
C GLY A 386 5.90 -3.92 20.66
N ILE A 387 6.19 -3.07 21.64
CA ILE A 387 5.99 -3.40 23.05
C ILE A 387 4.55 -3.08 23.41
N GLU A 388 3.78 -4.10 23.83
CA GLU A 388 2.36 -3.98 24.16
C GLU A 388 2.08 -2.85 25.17
N ARG A 389 0.87 -2.27 25.06
CA ARG A 389 0.47 -1.12 25.88
C ARG A 389 0.28 -1.48 27.34
#